data_AF-A0A7Y6Z7U2-F1
#
_entry.id   AF-A0A7Y6Z7U2-F1
#
_cell.length_a   1.000
_cell.length_b   1.000
_cell.length_c   1.000
_cell.angle_alpha   90.00
_cell.angle_beta   90.00
_cell.angle_gamma   90.00
#
_symmetry.space_group_name_H-M   'P 1'
#
loop_
_entity.id
_entity.type
_entity.pdbx_description
1 polymer ?
#
loop_
_entity_poly.entity_id
_entity_poly.type
_entity_poly.pdbx_seq_one_letter_code
_entity_poly.pdbx_strand_id
1 'polypeptide(L)'
;MSDNKSLRVLFCMGINQNFMDAPREEQLDVWAAFGEMWNGIHDMKGVEVIGNMDDDQSMVGPSAGYPWTTYLLADVINYDTVVACCNLFRSTAVGEGPYKLWRYAKVEARIGRELIVQRA
;
A
#
# COMPACT_ATOMS: atom_id res chain seq x y z
N MET A 1 -8.80 -31.50 1.07
CA MET A 1 -8.02 -30.30 0.71
C MET A 1 -8.67 -29.16 1.47
N SER A 2 -7.98 -28.55 2.42
CA SER A 2 -8.54 -27.42 3.18
C SER A 2 -8.82 -26.27 2.20
N ASP A 3 -10.07 -25.78 2.17
CA ASP A 3 -10.45 -24.54 1.49
C ASP A 3 -9.62 -23.39 2.04
N ASN A 4 -8.43 -23.16 1.48
CA ASN A 4 -7.57 -22.09 1.91
C ASN A 4 -8.10 -20.79 1.29
N LYS A 5 -9.13 -20.22 1.92
CA LYS A 5 -9.71 -18.94 1.51
C LYS A 5 -8.63 -17.86 1.56
N SER A 6 -8.64 -16.99 0.56
CA SER A 6 -7.81 -15.80 0.52
C SER A 6 -7.98 -14.95 1.78
N LEU A 7 -6.91 -14.27 2.14
CA LEU A 7 -6.87 -13.28 3.21
C LEU A 7 -7.47 -11.98 2.69
N ARG A 8 -8.45 -11.41 3.40
CA ARG A 8 -8.92 -10.05 3.12
C ARG A 8 -7.92 -9.09 3.76
N VAL A 9 -7.23 -8.30 2.95
CA VAL A 9 -6.17 -7.41 3.41
C VAL A 9 -6.48 -5.96 3.05
N LEU A 10 -6.40 -5.09 4.03
CA LEU A 10 -6.38 -3.64 3.83
C LEU A 10 -4.95 -3.15 4.04
N PHE A 11 -4.31 -2.72 2.95
CA PHE A 11 -3.02 -2.03 3.00
C PHE A 11 -3.27 -0.56 3.29
N CYS A 12 -2.93 -0.14 4.51
CA CYS A 12 -3.03 1.23 4.96
C CYS A 12 -1.69 1.93 4.73
N MET A 13 -1.66 2.98 3.93
CA MET A 13 -0.43 3.64 3.50
C MET A 13 -0.40 5.10 3.93
N GLY A 14 0.72 5.52 4.51
CA GLY A 14 0.93 6.90 4.95
C GLY A 14 2.17 7.48 4.30
N ILE A 15 2.03 8.66 3.67
CA ILE A 15 3.20 9.48 3.31
C ILE A 15 3.78 10.10 4.58
N ASN A 16 5.09 10.28 4.65
CA ASN A 16 5.75 10.81 5.83
C ASN A 16 6.34 12.21 5.60
N GLN A 17 6.93 12.80 6.64
CA GLN A 17 7.45 14.17 6.58
C GLN A 17 8.55 14.35 5.52
N ASN A 18 9.35 13.31 5.22
CA ASN A 18 10.40 13.42 4.21
C ASN A 18 9.84 13.75 2.82
N PHE A 19 8.63 13.27 2.49
CA PHE A 19 7.96 13.64 1.24
C PHE A 19 7.51 15.10 1.24
N MET A 20 6.96 15.55 2.37
CA MET A 20 6.46 16.92 2.52
C MET A 20 7.59 17.95 2.43
N ASP A 21 8.76 17.61 2.96
CA ASP A 21 9.95 18.47 2.95
C ASP A 21 10.75 18.38 1.63
N ALA A 22 10.46 17.39 0.78
CA ALA A 22 11.21 17.14 -0.44
C ALA A 22 10.98 18.25 -1.49
N PRO A 23 12.01 18.61 -2.27
CA PRO A 23 11.83 19.47 -3.44
C PRO A 23 10.90 18.80 -4.46
N ARG A 24 10.27 19.62 -5.30
CA ARG A 24 9.25 19.17 -6.26
C ARG A 24 9.72 18.04 -7.19
N GLU A 25 10.97 18.09 -7.61
CA GLU A 25 11.59 17.06 -8.46
C GLU A 25 11.63 15.70 -7.75
N GLU A 26 12.11 15.67 -6.51
CA GLU A 26 12.12 14.46 -5.68
C GLU A 26 10.71 13.97 -5.36
N GLN A 27 9.73 14.87 -5.17
CA GLN A 27 8.32 14.48 -5.02
C GLN A 27 7.76 13.79 -6.28
N LEU A 28 8.18 14.20 -7.48
CA LEU A 28 7.78 13.51 -8.73
C LEU A 28 8.37 12.11 -8.81
N ASP A 29 9.62 11.95 -8.40
CA ASP A 29 10.27 10.64 -8.31
C ASP A 29 9.57 9.73 -7.30
N VAL A 30 9.18 10.26 -6.14
CA VAL A 30 8.40 9.51 -5.14
C VAL A 30 7.04 9.12 -5.71
N TRP A 31 6.38 10.00 -6.45
CA TRP A 31 5.10 9.70 -7.10
C TRP A 31 5.24 8.57 -8.13
N ALA A 32 6.28 8.61 -8.96
CA ALA A 32 6.58 7.54 -9.92
C ALA A 32 6.85 6.19 -9.21
N ALA A 33 7.67 6.21 -8.16
CA ALA A 33 7.95 5.05 -7.33
C ALA A 33 6.68 4.49 -6.64
N PHE A 34 5.80 5.37 -6.17
CA PHE A 34 4.53 4.98 -5.58
C PHE A 34 3.64 4.29 -6.62
N GLY A 35 3.56 4.81 -7.85
CA GLY A 35 2.86 4.19 -8.96
C GLY A 35 3.43 2.82 -9.34
N GLU A 36 4.76 2.66 -9.36
CA GLU A 36 5.41 1.36 -9.59
C GLU A 36 5.03 0.35 -8.50
N MET A 37 5.13 0.75 -7.23
CA MET A 37 4.73 -0.09 -6.10
C MET A 37 3.24 -0.46 -6.18
N TRP A 38 2.37 0.50 -6.46
CA TRP A 38 0.92 0.31 -6.55
C TRP A 38 0.56 -0.71 -7.61
N ASN A 39 1.08 -0.54 -8.83
CA ASN A 39 0.87 -1.48 -9.92
C ASN A 39 1.55 -2.83 -9.64
N GLY A 40 2.70 -2.84 -8.96
CA GLY A 40 3.36 -4.06 -8.51
C GLY A 40 2.50 -4.90 -7.55
N ILE A 41 1.65 -4.28 -6.72
CA ILE A 41 0.65 -5.00 -5.91
C ILE A 41 -0.45 -5.59 -6.82
N HIS A 42 -0.97 -4.80 -7.77
CA HIS A 42 -2.00 -5.24 -8.72
C HIS A 42 -1.54 -6.43 -9.59
N ASP A 43 -0.29 -6.41 -10.04
CA ASP A 43 0.28 -7.42 -10.93
C ASP A 43 0.78 -8.67 -10.18
N MET A 44 0.78 -8.64 -8.84
CA MET A 44 1.31 -9.72 -8.02
C MET A 44 0.40 -10.95 -8.11
N LYS A 45 0.98 -12.08 -8.54
CA LYS A 45 0.27 -13.36 -8.59
C LYS A 45 -0.30 -13.71 -7.21
N GLY A 46 -1.61 -13.97 -7.17
CA GLY A 46 -2.32 -14.31 -5.93
C GLY A 46 -2.84 -13.10 -5.15
N VAL A 47 -2.82 -11.90 -5.76
CA VAL A 47 -3.50 -10.70 -5.28
C VAL A 47 -4.67 -10.38 -6.22
N GLU A 48 -5.83 -10.13 -5.64
CA GLU A 48 -7.00 -9.57 -6.32
C GLU A 48 -7.38 -8.25 -5.64
N VAL A 49 -7.15 -7.12 -6.32
CA VAL A 49 -7.50 -5.81 -5.77
C VAL A 49 -8.99 -5.55 -5.94
N ILE A 50 -9.66 -5.29 -4.82
CA ILE A 50 -11.12 -5.07 -4.73
C ILE A 50 -11.45 -3.59 -4.87
N GLY A 51 -10.61 -2.72 -4.31
CA GLY A 51 -10.82 -1.28 -4.35
C GLY A 51 -9.73 -0.50 -3.63
N ASN A 52 -9.82 0.82 -3.73
CA ASN A 52 -8.92 1.75 -3.05
C ASN A 52 -9.66 3.00 -2.57
N MET A 53 -8.99 3.77 -1.72
CA MET A 53 -9.47 5.06 -1.25
C MET A 53 -8.28 6.01 -1.10
N ASP A 54 -8.38 7.18 -1.75
CA ASP A 54 -7.47 8.29 -1.55
C ASP A 54 -8.06 9.23 -0.48
N ASP A 55 -7.40 9.33 0.66
CA ASP A 55 -7.82 10.16 1.80
C ASP A 55 -6.98 11.45 1.89
N ASP A 56 -6.02 11.66 0.98
CA ASP A 56 -5.10 12.81 1.01
C ASP A 56 -5.84 14.15 0.92
N GLN A 57 -7.00 14.20 0.26
CA GLN A 57 -7.80 15.44 0.15
C GLN A 57 -8.43 15.88 1.48
N SER A 58 -8.78 14.92 2.34
CA SER A 58 -9.38 15.16 3.66
C SER A 58 -8.36 15.07 4.80
N MET A 59 -7.25 14.38 4.55
CA MET A 59 -6.15 14.15 5.47
C MET A 59 -4.85 14.61 4.81
N VAL A 60 -4.62 15.92 4.83
CA VAL A 60 -3.42 16.56 4.28
C VAL A 60 -2.34 16.62 5.35
N GLY A 61 -1.20 15.95 5.12
CA GLY A 61 -0.09 15.94 6.07
C GLY A 61 0.63 14.59 6.15
N PRO A 62 1.77 14.52 6.85
CA PRO A 62 2.41 13.25 7.14
C PRO A 62 1.51 12.35 7.99
N SER A 63 1.36 11.09 7.61
CA SER A 63 0.59 10.09 8.34
C SER A 63 1.48 9.01 8.94
N ALA A 64 1.49 8.93 10.27
CA ALA A 64 2.18 7.87 11.00
C ALA A 64 1.24 6.72 11.43
N GLY A 65 -0.07 6.90 11.31
CA GLY A 65 -1.12 6.02 11.80
C GLY A 65 -2.49 6.48 11.29
N TYR A 66 -3.58 5.84 11.73
CA TYR A 66 -4.93 6.28 11.33
C TYR A 66 -5.20 7.73 11.77
N PRO A 67 -5.77 8.59 10.90
CA PRO A 67 -6.12 8.33 9.49
C PRO A 67 -4.90 8.23 8.56
N TRP A 68 -4.95 7.30 7.61
CA TRP A 68 -3.91 7.05 6.62
C TRP A 68 -4.13 7.90 5.37
N THR A 69 -3.07 8.15 4.59
CA THR A 69 -3.14 8.93 3.35
C THR A 69 -3.90 8.19 2.25
N THR A 70 -3.70 6.88 2.13
CA THR A 70 -4.43 6.07 1.15
C THR A 70 -4.55 4.61 1.60
N TYR A 71 -5.51 3.91 1.00
CA TYR A 71 -5.89 2.55 1.35
C TYR A 71 -6.07 1.71 0.08
N LEU A 72 -5.63 0.45 0.12
CA LEU A 72 -5.87 -0.55 -0.91
C LEU A 72 -6.46 -1.81 -0.28
N LEU A 73 -7.67 -2.20 -0.69
CA LEU A 73 -8.34 -3.42 -0.25
C LEU A 73 -8.14 -4.53 -1.29
N ALA A 74 -7.65 -5.68 -0.86
CA ALA A 74 -7.41 -6.82 -1.73
C ALA A 74 -7.72 -8.16 -1.04
N ASP A 75 -7.99 -9.18 -1.84
CA ASP A 75 -7.89 -10.58 -1.43
C ASP A 75 -6.50 -11.12 -1.80
N VAL A 76 -5.81 -11.74 -0.85
CA VAL A 76 -4.41 -12.17 -0.97
C VAL A 76 -4.27 -13.64 -0.60
N ILE A 77 -3.64 -14.44 -1.46
CA ILE A 77 -3.65 -15.91 -1.36
C ILE A 77 -3.04 -16.47 -0.07
N ASN A 78 -2.04 -15.80 0.51
CA ASN A 78 -1.39 -16.20 1.76
C ASN A 78 -0.59 -15.04 2.38
N TYR A 79 -0.08 -15.26 3.59
CA TYR A 79 0.69 -14.24 4.32
C TYR A 79 2.01 -13.87 3.63
N ASP A 80 2.71 -14.82 3.01
CA ASP A 80 3.97 -14.54 2.32
C ASP A 80 3.76 -13.57 1.15
N THR A 81 2.63 -13.67 0.44
CA THR A 81 2.24 -12.71 -0.59
C THR A 81 1.93 -11.34 0.02
N VAL A 82 1.31 -11.26 1.20
CA VAL A 82 1.12 -9.97 1.92
C VAL A 82 2.48 -9.33 2.24
N VAL A 83 3.42 -10.12 2.75
CA VAL A 83 4.79 -9.67 3.04
C VAL A 83 5.49 -9.21 1.77
N ALA A 84 5.32 -9.91 0.65
CA ALA A 84 5.87 -9.52 -0.65
C ALA A 84 5.31 -8.17 -1.12
N CYS A 85 4.00 -7.94 -1.01
CA CYS A 85 3.40 -6.63 -1.29
C CYS A 85 4.01 -5.53 -0.42
N CYS A 86 4.11 -5.74 0.91
CA CYS A 86 4.73 -4.77 1.80
C CYS A 86 6.22 -4.54 1.48
N ASN A 87 6.91 -5.57 0.95
CA ASN A 87 8.32 -5.47 0.62
C ASN A 87 8.59 -4.57 -0.59
N LEU A 88 7.60 -4.28 -1.44
CA LEU A 88 7.74 -3.32 -2.53
C LEU A 88 8.18 -1.94 -2.02
N PHE A 89 7.74 -1.52 -0.82
CA PHE A 89 8.23 -0.28 -0.20
C PHE A 89 9.74 -0.32 0.07
N ARG A 90 10.31 -1.51 0.33
CA ARG A 90 11.75 -1.67 0.56
C ARG A 90 12.56 -1.78 -0.73
N SER A 91 11.97 -2.27 -1.81
CA SER A 91 12.70 -2.55 -3.05
C SER A 91 12.57 -1.46 -4.12
N THR A 92 11.40 -0.82 -4.21
CA THR A 92 11.10 0.17 -5.25
C THR A 92 11.97 1.42 -5.07
N ALA A 93 12.71 1.75 -6.13
CA ALA A 93 13.64 2.88 -6.15
C ALA A 93 12.88 4.21 -6.27
N VAL A 94 13.45 5.28 -5.72
CA VAL A 94 12.97 6.64 -5.91
C VAL A 94 14.03 7.40 -6.69
N GLY A 95 13.72 7.71 -7.95
CA GLY A 95 14.66 8.31 -8.89
C GLY A 95 15.92 7.44 -9.08
N GLU A 96 17.03 8.10 -9.41
CA GLU A 96 18.34 7.44 -9.58
C GLU A 96 19.17 7.40 -8.28
N GLY A 97 18.64 7.96 -7.19
CA GLY A 97 19.33 8.08 -5.91
C GLY A 97 19.40 6.77 -5.11
N PRO A 98 20.02 6.81 -3.91
CA PRO A 98 20.15 5.64 -3.05
C PRO A 98 18.85 5.26 -2.32
N TYR A 99 17.82 6.10 -2.42
CA TYR A 99 16.62 5.98 -1.60
C TYR A 99 15.58 5.06 -2.23
N LYS A 100 14.79 4.46 -1.35
CA LYS A 100 13.69 3.57 -1.67
C LYS A 100 12.40 4.15 -1.10
N LEU A 101 11.27 3.66 -1.57
CA LEU A 101 9.96 4.21 -1.22
C LEU A 101 9.69 4.25 0.30
N TRP A 102 10.23 3.31 1.08
CA TRP A 102 10.10 3.28 2.54
C TRP A 102 10.58 4.56 3.23
N ARG A 103 11.49 5.32 2.60
CA ARG A 103 11.97 6.60 3.13
C ARG A 103 10.88 7.65 3.15
N TYR A 104 9.90 7.57 2.24
CA TYR A 104 8.87 8.59 2.01
C TYR A 104 7.46 8.13 2.35
N ALA A 105 7.23 6.82 2.35
CA ALA A 105 5.94 6.22 2.67
C ALA A 105 6.10 4.99 3.55
N LYS A 106 5.08 4.70 4.35
CA LYS A 106 4.96 3.47 5.13
C LYS A 106 3.70 2.73 4.74
N VAL A 107 3.69 1.42 4.99
CA VAL A 107 2.52 0.56 4.84
C VAL A 107 2.29 -0.27 6.10
N GLU A 108 1.03 -0.44 6.44
CA GLU A 108 0.56 -1.37 7.46
C GLU A 108 -0.53 -2.26 6.86
N ALA A 109 -0.29 -3.57 6.81
CA ALA A 109 -1.27 -4.53 6.32
C ALA A 109 -2.18 -5.00 7.46
N ARG A 110 -3.47 -4.69 7.36
CA ARG A 110 -4.52 -5.25 8.23
C ARG A 110 -5.09 -6.50 7.58
N ILE A 111 -4.86 -7.65 8.20
CA ILE A 111 -5.30 -8.95 7.69
C ILE A 111 -6.55 -9.39 8.43
N GLY A 112 -7.58 -9.80 7.69
CA GLY A 112 -8.81 -10.34 8.20
C GLY A 112 -9.47 -11.28 7.21
N ARG A 113 -10.81 -11.26 7.18
CA ARG A 113 -11.64 -12.07 6.28
C ARG A 113 -12.77 -11.22 5.72
N GLU A 114 -13.35 -11.66 4.61
CA GLU A 114 -14.60 -11.08 4.12
C GLU A 114 -15.72 -11.18 5.18
N LEU A 115 -16.43 -10.07 5.37
CA LEU A 115 -17.64 -10.03 6.17
C LEU A 115 -18.84 -10.47 5.33
N ILE A 116 -19.36 -11.65 5.59
CA ILE A 116 -20.57 -12.18 4.94
C ILE A 116 -21.77 -11.84 5.82
N VAL A 117 -22.66 -10.98 5.32
CA VAL A 117 -23.92 -10.61 5.99
C VAL A 117 -25.08 -11.26 5.23
N GLN A 118 -25.92 -12.03 5.92
CA GLN A 118 -27.11 -12.62 5.31
C GLN A 118 -28.12 -11.51 5.01
N ARG A 119 -28.64 -11.49 3.79
CA ARG A 119 -29.82 -10.69 3.45
C ARG A 119 -31.06 -11.47 3.92
N ALA A 120 -32.00 -10.76 4.55
CA ALA A 120 -33.32 -11.29 4.87
C ALA A 120 -34.16 -11.47 3.60
#